data_AF-A0A662JIL9-F1
#
_entry.id   AF-A0A662JIL9-F1
#
_cell.length_a   1.000
_cell.length_b   1.000
_cell.length_c   1.000
_cell.angle_alpha   90.00
_cell.angle_beta   90.00
_cell.angle_gamma   90.00
#
_symmetry.space_group_name_H-M   'P 1'
#
loop_
_entity.id
_entity.type
_entity.pdbx_description
1 polymer ?
#
loop_
_entity_poly.entity_id
_entity_poly.type
_entity_poly.pdbx_seq_one_letter_code
_entity_poly.pdbx_strand_id
1 'polypeptide(L)'
;MLVMPDDSPHTGSLEVLYDERWRAVEEVFKVIRDKVVGNAFVEVFCDYLLTRTGQSDVLKLLRYDASFLYNLAVSFFGSEEAVRTLIVVSLRHLLVDSLSEADRISLRLIEAFKNGDLDSILDLSCEILLKLKFKS
;
A
#
# COMPACT_ATOMS: atom_id res chain seq x y z
N MET A 1 -16.31 13.28 48.98
CA MET A 1 -16.36 12.79 47.59
C MET A 1 -14.94 12.74 47.08
N LEU A 2 -14.45 11.55 46.75
CA LEU A 2 -13.17 11.36 46.08
C LEU A 2 -13.41 11.63 44.58
N VAL A 3 -12.77 12.67 44.05
CA VAL A 3 -12.67 12.89 42.61
C VAL A 3 -11.69 11.85 42.08
N MET A 4 -12.16 10.90 41.27
CA MET A 4 -11.26 10.04 40.50
C MET A 4 -10.70 10.88 39.35
N PRO A 5 -9.39 10.81 39.04
CA PRO A 5 -8.88 11.40 37.81
C PRO A 5 -9.47 10.62 36.64
N ASP A 6 -10.03 11.33 35.67
CA ASP A 6 -10.38 10.81 34.36
C ASP A 6 -9.08 10.36 33.66
N ASP A 7 -8.70 9.10 33.88
CA ASP A 7 -7.67 8.42 33.10
C ASP A 7 -8.27 8.06 31.73
N SER A 8 -8.19 9.00 30.78
CA SER A 8 -8.20 8.64 29.36
C SER A 8 -7.47 9.65 28.48
N PRO A 9 -6.14 9.51 28.33
CA PRO A 9 -5.40 10.29 27.34
C PRO A 9 -4.60 9.39 26.37
N HIS A 10 -5.18 8.40 25.70
CA HIS A 10 -4.40 7.58 24.73
C HIS A 10 -5.08 7.21 23.39
N THR A 11 -6.39 7.41 23.20
CA THR A 11 -7.05 7.06 21.93
C THR A 11 -6.71 8.01 20.78
N GLY A 12 -6.59 9.32 21.04
CA GLY A 12 -6.27 10.31 20.00
C GLY A 12 -4.87 10.19 19.39
N SER A 13 -3.90 9.56 20.09
CA SER A 13 -2.54 9.39 19.54
C SER A 13 -2.45 8.25 18.53
N LEU A 14 -3.24 7.19 18.71
CA LEU A 14 -3.20 6.01 17.85
C LEU A 14 -3.94 6.24 16.52
N GLU A 15 -5.07 6.95 16.56
CA GLU A 15 -5.81 7.33 15.35
C GLU A 15 -4.99 8.26 14.46
N VAL A 16 -4.30 9.26 15.05
CA VAL A 16 -3.43 10.16 14.30
C VAL A 16 -2.27 9.41 13.63
N LEU A 17 -1.63 8.48 14.35
CA LEU A 17 -0.56 7.64 13.79
C LEU A 17 -1.09 6.75 12.65
N TYR A 18 -2.29 6.18 12.79
CA TYR A 18 -2.90 5.40 11.72
C TYR A 18 -3.17 6.23 10.47
N ASP A 19 -3.74 7.44 10.62
CA ASP A 19 -4.03 8.36 9.52
C ASP A 19 -2.75 8.80 8.79
N GLU A 20 -1.68 9.07 9.52
CA GLU A 20 -0.38 9.42 8.93
C GLU A 20 0.21 8.26 8.11
N ARG A 21 0.16 7.04 8.64
CA ARG A 21 0.61 5.85 7.90
C ARG A 21 -0.26 5.58 6.67
N TRP A 22 -1.57 5.82 6.78
CA TRP A 22 -2.48 5.66 5.67
C TRP A 22 -2.20 6.67 4.54
N ARG A 23 -1.94 7.93 4.88
CA ARG A 23 -1.51 8.93 3.89
C ARG A 23 -0.23 8.52 3.16
N ALA A 24 0.67 7.78 3.81
CA ALA A 24 1.84 7.24 3.15
C ALA A 24 1.47 6.20 2.07
N VAL A 25 0.49 5.35 2.32
CA VAL A 25 -0.05 4.41 1.32
C VAL A 25 -0.63 5.17 0.13
N GLU A 26 -1.45 6.19 0.39
CA GLU A 26 -2.08 7.02 -0.66
C GLU A 26 -1.04 7.69 -1.55
N GLU A 27 -0.01 8.30 -0.96
CA GLU A 27 1.06 8.95 -1.70
C GLU A 27 1.94 7.95 -2.45
N VAL A 28 2.27 6.79 -1.87
CA VAL A 28 3.01 5.73 -2.59
C VAL A 28 2.21 5.22 -3.78
N PHE A 29 0.91 4.96 -3.62
CA PHE A 29 0.04 4.52 -4.71
C PHE A 29 -0.03 5.56 -5.83
N LYS A 30 -0.21 6.83 -5.47
CA LYS A 30 -0.19 7.97 -6.39
C LYS A 30 1.13 8.06 -7.15
N VAL A 31 2.27 7.93 -6.47
CA VAL A 31 3.60 7.96 -7.09
C VAL A 31 3.80 6.78 -8.04
N ILE A 32 3.38 5.57 -7.68
CA ILE A 32 3.46 4.39 -8.56
C ILE A 32 2.59 4.59 -9.81
N ARG A 33 1.35 5.07 -9.63
CA ARG A 33 0.45 5.42 -10.74
C ARG A 33 1.10 6.45 -11.66
N ASP A 34 1.60 7.55 -11.12
CA ASP A 34 2.05 8.69 -11.92
C ASP A 34 3.40 8.43 -12.61
N LYS A 35 4.28 7.63 -11.99
CA LYS A 35 5.66 7.40 -12.49
C LYS A 35 5.90 6.06 -13.15
N VAL A 36 5.12 5.03 -12.85
CA VAL A 36 5.39 3.66 -13.31
C VAL A 36 4.27 3.10 -14.17
N VAL A 37 3.04 3.14 -13.67
CA VAL A 37 1.92 2.38 -14.25
C VAL A 37 1.12 3.18 -15.27
N GLY A 38 0.88 4.46 -15.00
CA GLY A 38 0.06 5.35 -15.80
C GLY A 38 -1.45 5.26 -15.50
N ASN A 39 -2.16 6.37 -15.74
CA ASN A 39 -3.59 6.51 -15.44
C ASN A 39 -4.48 5.54 -16.21
N ALA A 40 -4.24 5.38 -17.52
CA ALA A 40 -5.06 4.51 -18.36
C ALA A 40 -5.04 3.04 -17.88
N PHE A 41 -3.88 2.57 -17.41
CA PHE A 41 -3.78 1.22 -16.86
C PHE A 41 -4.56 1.09 -15.54
N VAL A 42 -4.44 2.08 -14.64
CA VAL A 42 -5.18 2.09 -13.38
C VAL A 42 -6.70 2.13 -13.62
N GLU A 43 -7.17 2.88 -14.61
CA GLU A 43 -8.58 2.90 -15.01
C GLU A 43 -9.07 1.52 -15.44
N VAL A 44 -8.32 0.83 -16.32
CA VAL A 44 -8.66 -0.54 -16.74
C VAL A 44 -8.72 -1.51 -15.55
N PHE A 45 -7.78 -1.39 -14.61
CA PHE A 45 -7.80 -2.21 -13.40
C PHE A 45 -8.99 -1.88 -12.51
N CYS A 46 -9.33 -0.60 -12.32
CA CYS A 46 -10.50 -0.17 -11.53
C CYS A 46 -11.82 -0.66 -12.15
N ASP A 47 -11.96 -0.64 -13.48
CA ASP A 47 -13.12 -1.19 -14.18
C ASP A 47 -13.23 -2.71 -14.00
N TYR A 48 -12.09 -3.41 -14.05
CA TYR A 48 -12.03 -4.83 -13.72
C TYR A 48 -12.49 -5.10 -12.28
N LEU A 49 -12.00 -4.33 -11.31
CA LEU A 49 -12.39 -4.45 -9.89
C LEU A 49 -13.88 -4.18 -9.70
N LEU A 50 -14.42 -3.14 -10.35
CA LEU A 50 -15.84 -2.82 -10.30
C LEU A 50 -16.70 -3.98 -10.80
N THR A 51 -16.29 -4.60 -11.92
CA THR A 51 -17.01 -5.74 -12.51
C THR A 51 -16.99 -6.98 -11.60
N ARG A 52 -15.89 -7.18 -10.86
CA ARG A 52 -15.72 -8.36 -10.00
C ARG A 52 -16.29 -8.20 -8.60
N THR A 53 -16.31 -6.98 -8.07
CA THR A 53 -16.56 -6.73 -6.64
C THR A 53 -17.67 -5.71 -6.38
N GLY A 54 -18.11 -4.97 -7.40
CA GLY A 54 -18.96 -3.79 -7.21
C GLY A 54 -18.23 -2.58 -6.60
N GLN A 55 -16.89 -2.66 -6.46
CA GLN A 55 -16.05 -1.61 -5.91
C GLN A 55 -14.89 -1.31 -6.87
N SER A 56 -14.72 -0.04 -7.26
CA SER A 56 -13.60 0.41 -8.10
C SER A 56 -12.44 1.00 -7.30
N ASP A 57 -12.68 1.40 -6.04
CA ASP A 57 -11.67 2.03 -5.20
C ASP A 57 -10.69 0.99 -4.63
N VAL A 58 -9.47 1.00 -5.18
CA VAL A 58 -8.35 0.14 -4.78
C VAL A 58 -8.00 0.33 -3.30
N LEU A 59 -7.99 1.57 -2.81
CA LEU A 59 -7.61 1.89 -1.43
C LEU A 59 -8.68 1.42 -0.44
N LYS A 60 -9.95 1.49 -0.85
CA LYS A 60 -11.05 0.92 -0.06
C LYS A 60 -10.98 -0.60 0.01
N LEU A 61 -10.65 -1.27 -1.10
CA LEU A 61 -10.45 -2.73 -1.13
C LEU A 61 -9.24 -3.14 -0.29
N LEU A 62 -8.14 -2.38 -0.37
CA LEU A 62 -6.95 -2.60 0.46
C LEU A 62 -7.28 -2.54 1.96
N ARG A 63 -8.05 -1.52 2.36
CA ARG A 63 -8.46 -1.35 3.76
C ARG A 63 -9.38 -2.47 4.24
N TYR A 64 -10.17 -3.03 3.35
CA TYR A 64 -11.08 -4.13 3.67
C TYR A 64 -10.33 -5.46 3.81
N ASP A 65 -9.54 -5.83 2.79
CA ASP A 65 -8.77 -7.08 2.78
C ASP A 65 -7.64 -6.99 1.73
N ALA A 66 -6.40 -6.85 2.20
CA ALA A 66 -5.23 -6.74 1.34
C ALA A 66 -4.94 -8.04 0.56
N SER A 67 -5.23 -9.21 1.13
CA SER A 67 -5.04 -10.50 0.47
C SER A 67 -6.06 -10.70 -0.64
N PHE A 68 -7.30 -10.29 -0.40
CA PHE A 68 -8.33 -10.26 -1.44
C PHE A 68 -7.94 -9.35 -2.61
N LEU A 69 -7.48 -8.13 -2.34
CA LEU A 69 -7.00 -7.22 -3.38
C LEU A 69 -5.81 -7.82 -4.16
N TYR A 70 -4.87 -8.46 -3.47
CA TYR A 70 -3.76 -9.15 -4.11
C TYR A 70 -4.23 -10.27 -5.04
N ASN A 71 -5.18 -11.10 -4.61
CA ASN A 71 -5.75 -12.16 -5.44
C ASN A 71 -6.50 -11.62 -6.66
N LEU A 72 -7.19 -10.48 -6.54
CA LEU A 72 -7.80 -9.79 -7.67
C LEU A 72 -6.74 -9.29 -8.66
N ALA A 73 -5.63 -8.74 -8.16
CA ALA A 73 -4.51 -8.36 -9.00
C ALA A 73 -3.94 -9.60 -9.72
N VAL A 74 -3.70 -10.71 -9.01
CA VAL A 74 -3.23 -11.96 -9.63
C VAL A 74 -4.15 -12.43 -10.75
N SER A 75 -5.47 -12.37 -10.53
CA SER A 75 -6.44 -12.73 -11.58
C SER A 75 -6.42 -11.77 -12.77
N PHE A 76 -6.24 -10.48 -12.54
CA PHE A 76 -6.15 -9.47 -13.61
C PHE A 76 -4.88 -9.62 -14.45
N PHE A 77 -3.73 -9.81 -13.81
CA PHE A 77 -2.43 -9.99 -14.46
C PHE A 77 -2.22 -11.41 -15.00
N GLY A 78 -3.09 -12.36 -14.64
CA GLY A 78 -3.06 -13.75 -15.07
C GLY A 78 -2.04 -14.64 -14.36
N SER A 79 -1.19 -14.10 -13.49
CA SER A 79 -0.25 -14.88 -12.68
C SER A 79 0.28 -14.12 -11.47
N GLU A 80 0.67 -14.86 -10.42
CA GLU A 80 1.34 -14.29 -9.25
C GLU A 80 2.69 -13.68 -9.63
N GLU A 81 3.43 -14.31 -10.54
CA GLU A 81 4.74 -13.85 -10.97
C GLU A 81 4.69 -12.47 -11.66
N ALA A 82 3.62 -12.18 -12.41
CA ALA A 82 3.41 -10.88 -13.02
C ALA A 82 3.17 -9.77 -11.98
N VAL A 83 2.36 -10.05 -10.94
CA VAL A 83 2.13 -9.09 -9.83
C VAL A 83 3.42 -8.84 -9.05
N ARG A 84 4.17 -9.91 -8.73
CA ARG A 84 5.47 -9.81 -8.05
C ARG A 84 6.46 -8.97 -8.86
N THR A 85 6.53 -9.23 -10.16
CA THR A 85 7.39 -8.47 -11.08
C THR A 85 6.99 -7.01 -11.13
N LEU A 86 5.70 -6.69 -11.19
CA LEU A 86 5.22 -5.32 -11.17
C LEU A 86 5.66 -4.58 -9.90
N ILE A 87 5.49 -5.20 -8.73
CA ILE A 87 5.89 -4.60 -7.44
C ILE A 87 7.40 -4.35 -7.42
N VAL A 88 8.20 -5.35 -7.80
CA VAL A 88 9.67 -5.25 -7.83
C VAL A 88 10.15 -4.17 -8.79
N VAL A 89 9.64 -4.15 -10.02
CA VAL A 89 10.03 -3.15 -11.03
C VAL A 89 9.59 -1.75 -10.61
N SER A 90 8.39 -1.60 -10.04
CA SER A 90 7.91 -0.32 -9.53
C SER A 90 8.83 0.23 -8.46
N LEU A 91 9.21 -0.60 -7.48
CA LEU A 91 10.08 -0.14 -6.40
C LEU A 91 11.52 0.09 -6.84
N ARG A 92 12.08 -0.73 -7.73
CA ARG A 92 13.40 -0.47 -8.33
C ARG A 92 13.43 0.83 -9.14
N HIS A 93 12.35 1.14 -9.85
CA HIS A 93 12.22 2.39 -10.58
C HIS A 93 12.20 3.60 -9.63
N LEU A 94 11.44 3.48 -8.54
CA LEU A 94 11.30 4.55 -7.55
C LEU A 94 12.55 4.74 -6.67
N LEU A 95 13.23 3.65 -6.33
CA LEU A 95 14.39 3.60 -5.43
C LEU A 95 15.68 3.19 -6.15
N VAL A 96 15.91 3.75 -7.36
CA VAL A 96 17.04 3.39 -8.24
C VAL A 96 18.42 3.50 -7.58
N ASP A 97 18.55 4.41 -6.60
CA ASP A 97 19.80 4.66 -5.88
C ASP A 97 20.07 3.62 -4.77
N SER A 98 19.12 2.70 -4.52
CA SER A 98 19.19 1.68 -3.46
C SER A 98 18.45 0.39 -3.86
N LEU A 99 18.87 -0.23 -4.97
CA LEU A 99 18.22 -1.43 -5.53
C LEU A 99 18.10 -2.60 -4.55
N SER A 100 19.09 -2.81 -3.69
CA SER A 100 19.05 -3.87 -2.66
C SER A 100 17.93 -3.64 -1.63
N GLU A 101 17.69 -2.38 -1.25
CA GLU A 101 16.58 -2.03 -0.38
C GLU A 101 15.24 -2.11 -1.12
N ALA A 102 15.19 -1.70 -2.38
CA ALA A 102 14.01 -1.84 -3.22
C ALA A 102 13.55 -3.31 -3.27
N ASP A 103 14.48 -4.24 -3.48
CA ASP A 103 14.20 -5.67 -3.50
C ASP A 103 13.73 -6.18 -2.13
N ARG A 104 14.38 -5.75 -1.05
CA ARG A 104 14.00 -6.11 0.33
C ARG A 104 12.58 -5.65 0.65
N ILE A 105 12.24 -4.41 0.33
CA ILE A 105 10.90 -3.85 0.55
C ILE A 105 9.88 -4.58 -0.32
N SER A 106 10.20 -4.84 -1.59
CA SER A 106 9.31 -5.54 -2.53
C SER A 106 8.90 -6.90 -2.01
N LEU A 107 9.85 -7.72 -1.57
CA LEU A 107 9.59 -9.05 -1.02
C LEU A 107 8.70 -8.98 0.22
N ARG A 108 8.96 -8.02 1.13
CA ARG A 108 8.14 -7.83 2.34
C ARG A 108 6.73 -7.35 2.01
N LEU A 109 6.56 -6.46 1.03
CA LEU A 109 5.24 -6.01 0.58
C LEU A 109 4.44 -7.15 -0.03
N ILE A 110 5.05 -7.94 -0.91
CA ILE A 110 4.40 -9.12 -1.51
C ILE A 110 3.88 -10.06 -0.41
N GLU A 111 4.73 -10.36 0.57
CA GLU A 111 4.35 -11.24 1.68
C GLU A 111 3.23 -10.63 2.55
N ALA A 112 3.31 -9.33 2.85
CA ALA A 112 2.30 -8.62 3.61
C ALA A 112 0.94 -8.62 2.89
N PHE A 113 0.93 -8.38 1.57
CA PHE A 113 -0.28 -8.49 0.75
C PHE A 113 -0.87 -9.90 0.81
N LYS A 114 -0.06 -10.94 0.58
CA LYS A 114 -0.52 -12.34 0.60
C LYS A 114 -1.15 -12.73 1.94
N ASN A 115 -0.56 -12.27 3.04
CA ASN A 115 -1.01 -12.60 4.39
C ASN A 115 -2.10 -11.65 4.92
N GLY A 116 -2.50 -10.63 4.16
CA GLY A 116 -3.48 -9.64 4.63
C GLY A 116 -2.94 -8.74 5.76
N ASP A 117 -1.62 -8.63 5.90
CA ASP A 117 -0.95 -7.88 6.97
C ASP A 117 -0.93 -6.38 6.64
N LEU A 118 -2.03 -5.70 6.98
CA LEU A 118 -2.21 -4.29 6.71
C LEU A 118 -1.19 -3.41 7.45
N ASP A 119 -0.82 -3.76 8.69
CA ASP A 119 0.15 -2.98 9.46
C ASP A 119 1.54 -3.00 8.80
N SER A 120 1.98 -4.17 8.32
CA SER A 120 3.21 -4.25 7.52
C SER A 120 3.14 -3.41 6.24
N ILE A 121 2.00 -3.39 5.54
CA ILE A 121 1.82 -2.56 4.34
C ILE A 121 1.94 -1.06 4.68
N LEU A 122 1.33 -0.64 5.79
CA LEU A 122 1.38 0.73 6.29
C LEU A 122 2.82 1.15 6.62
N ASP A 123 3.54 0.33 7.38
CA ASP A 123 4.91 0.61 7.81
C ASP A 123 5.88 0.61 6.61
N LEU A 124 5.74 -0.34 5.68
CA LEU A 124 6.53 -0.40 4.45
C LEU A 124 6.26 0.81 3.53
N SER A 125 5.01 1.28 3.47
CA SER A 125 4.66 2.47 2.69
C SER A 125 5.29 3.74 3.29
N CYS A 126 5.37 3.83 4.61
CA CYS A 126 6.13 4.90 5.28
C CYS A 126 7.62 4.81 4.95
N GLU A 127 8.20 3.61 4.98
CA GLU A 127 9.61 3.38 4.64
C GLU A 127 9.92 3.83 3.19
N ILE A 128 9.05 3.47 2.24
CA ILE A 128 9.16 3.90 0.83
C ILE A 128 9.08 5.43 0.73
N LEU A 129 8.06 6.04 1.35
CA LEU A 129 7.84 7.48 1.24
C LEU A 129 9.00 8.29 1.84
N LEU A 130 9.56 7.85 2.96
CA LEU A 130 10.76 8.47 3.55
C LEU A 130 11.92 8.44 2.56
N LYS A 131 12.20 7.29 1.95
CA LYS A 131 13.27 7.14 0.96
C LYS A 131 13.04 8.00 -0.29
N LEU A 132 11.79 8.20 -0.70
CA LEU A 132 11.45 9.09 -1.81
C LEU A 132 11.64 10.57 -1.46
N LYS A 133 11.32 10.98 -0.23
CA LYS A 133 11.50 12.37 0.21
C LYS A 133 12.96 12.78 0.29
N PHE A 134 13.87 11.87 0.68
CA PHE A 134 15.32 12.15 0.68
C PHE A 134 15.94 12.30 -0.72
N LYS A 135 15.15 12.12 -1.79
CA LYS A 135 15.56 12.35 -3.18
C LYS A 135 15.17 13.74 -3.72
N SER A 136 14.32 14.47 -2.99
CA SER A 136 13.79 15.79 -3.37
C SER A 136 14.68 16.91 -2.85
#